data_AF-A0A5C8V4X9-F1
#
_entry.id   AF-A0A5C8V4X9-F1
#
_cell.length_a   1.000
_cell.length_b   1.000
_cell.length_c   1.000
_cell.angle_alpha   90.00
_cell.angle_beta   90.00
_cell.angle_gamma   90.00
#
_symmetry.space_group_name_H-M   'P 1'
#
loop_
_entity.id
_entity.type
_entity.pdbx_description
1 polymer ?
#
loop_
_entity_poly.entity_id
_entity_poly.type
_entity_poly.pdbx_seq_one_letter_code
_entity_poly.pdbx_strand_id
1 'polypeptide(L)'
;MALMNHSQYKETLVQARYVTNEVLQKNWYTKLSNISLSVIGQSEEGEEIASITLGRGSKKVLMWSQMHGNESTTTKAALDLVNFLSSKNELAKIINDNCTITLVPILNPDGAKRYTRANANNIDLNRDAKLLSQLESQALRKLFEAFGPDYCFNLHDQRTLFSAGNAKKPATISFLSPASDPERKMNPTRESAMKLIVAMNQELQKEIPGQVGRYDDGFNDNCVGDFFQMKKVPTILFEAGHYPNDYEREKTREYIFHSLIEALKVIAENRIHEFRVADYFKIPENEKRFYDILVKNPQEINPDLTPNVSVGIRFKEVLETNRVLFEPEIVDVAELNGYFGHETFDCSLKNDVEQLHSRKEILNLIVNSKN
;
A
#
# COMPACT_ATOMS: atom_id res chain seq x y z
N MET A 1 -15.64 20.79 6.32
CA MET A 1 -14.49 20.75 7.24
C MET A 1 -13.23 20.89 6.41
N ALA A 2 -12.25 21.66 6.88
CA ALA A 2 -10.94 21.69 6.24
C ALA A 2 -10.34 20.27 6.27
N LEU A 3 -9.66 19.87 5.18
CA LEU A 3 -8.87 18.64 5.14
C LEU A 3 -7.91 18.60 6.32
N MET A 4 -7.75 17.43 6.93
CA MET A 4 -6.86 17.28 8.07
C MET A 4 -5.42 17.50 7.63
N ASN A 5 -4.66 18.32 8.36
CA ASN A 5 -3.29 18.60 8.00
C ASN A 5 -2.37 17.45 8.44
N HIS A 6 -2.05 16.53 7.53
CA HIS A 6 -1.15 15.38 7.77
C HIS A 6 0.17 15.77 8.43
N SER A 7 0.75 16.92 8.07
CA SER A 7 2.05 17.35 8.60
C SER A 7 2.08 17.52 10.12
N GLN A 8 0.93 17.74 10.76
CA GLN A 8 0.82 17.84 12.22
C GLN A 8 0.99 16.50 12.95
N TYR A 9 0.70 15.40 12.26
CA TYR A 9 0.66 14.05 12.82
C TYR A 9 1.74 13.13 12.25
N LYS A 10 2.43 13.58 11.19
CA LYS A 10 3.49 12.84 10.53
C LYS A 10 4.63 12.47 11.49
N GLU A 11 4.93 11.18 11.63
CA GLU A 11 6.15 10.70 12.28
C GLU A 11 7.36 11.00 11.39
N THR A 12 8.18 11.97 11.81
CA THR A 12 9.29 12.50 11.02
C THR A 12 10.58 11.69 11.11
N LEU A 13 10.71 10.75 12.05
CA LEU A 13 11.92 9.92 12.20
C LEU A 13 11.79 8.55 11.52
N VAL A 14 10.61 8.23 10.98
CA VAL A 14 10.38 7.04 10.16
C VAL A 14 10.02 7.51 8.76
N GLN A 15 11.00 7.45 7.85
CA GLN A 15 10.92 7.99 6.49
C GLN A 15 11.41 6.97 5.47
N ALA A 16 11.25 7.30 4.19
CA ALA A 16 11.74 6.51 3.07
C ALA A 16 11.11 5.10 3.01
N ARG A 17 11.71 4.20 2.24
CA ARG A 17 11.15 2.86 1.96
C ARG A 17 11.60 1.77 2.93
N TYR A 18 12.75 1.90 3.60
CA TYR A 18 13.28 0.86 4.49
C TYR A 18 12.84 1.09 5.94
N VAL A 19 11.90 0.28 6.43
CA VAL A 19 11.34 0.37 7.79
C VAL A 19 11.36 -1.01 8.44
N THR A 20 12.11 -1.14 9.54
CA THR A 20 12.26 -2.39 10.31
C THR A 20 11.85 -2.22 11.76
N ASN A 21 11.79 -3.32 12.51
CA ASN A 21 11.56 -3.27 13.95
C ASN A 21 12.59 -2.40 14.68
N GLU A 22 13.87 -2.48 14.33
CA GLU A 22 14.92 -1.66 14.95
C GLU A 22 14.70 -0.17 14.70
N VAL A 23 14.24 0.20 13.50
CA VAL A 23 13.86 1.59 13.17
C VAL A 23 12.71 2.03 14.06
N LEU A 24 11.64 1.22 14.19
CA LEU A 24 10.48 1.58 15.02
C LEU A 24 10.84 1.67 16.51
N GLN A 25 11.61 0.72 17.04
CA GLN A 25 12.07 0.72 18.43
C GLN A 25 12.86 1.98 18.76
N LYS A 26 13.81 2.34 17.89
CA LYS A 26 14.67 3.50 18.10
C LYS A 26 13.91 4.83 17.97
N ASN A 27 13.08 4.95 16.93
CA ASN A 27 12.57 6.25 16.48
C ASN A 27 11.12 6.54 16.86
N TRP A 28 10.32 5.52 17.16
CA TRP A 28 8.87 5.68 17.35
C TRP A 28 8.37 5.13 18.68
N TYR A 29 8.71 3.89 19.07
CA TYR A 29 8.21 3.27 20.30
C TYR A 29 8.60 4.06 21.57
N THR A 30 9.76 4.71 21.56
CA THR A 30 10.20 5.59 22.66
C THR A 30 9.28 6.81 22.89
N LYS A 31 8.48 7.19 21.89
CA LYS A 31 7.52 8.30 21.97
C LYS A 31 6.14 7.86 22.46
N LEU A 32 5.87 6.55 22.50
CA LEU A 32 4.56 5.98 22.85
C LEU A 32 4.39 5.79 24.36
N SER A 33 4.94 6.67 25.20
CA SER A 33 5.05 6.49 26.66
C SER A 33 3.72 6.25 27.40
N ASN A 34 2.59 6.59 26.78
CA ASN A 34 1.24 6.38 27.33
C ASN A 34 0.44 5.26 26.63
N ILE A 35 1.07 4.50 25.74
CA ILE A 35 0.43 3.46 24.95
C ILE A 35 1.12 2.13 25.23
N SER A 36 0.33 1.13 25.64
CA SER A 36 0.86 -0.20 25.91
C SER A 36 1.19 -0.91 24.60
N LEU A 37 2.47 -1.23 24.43
CA LEU A 37 2.96 -2.17 23.43
C LEU A 37 2.74 -3.59 23.95
N SER A 38 2.14 -4.46 23.13
CA SER A 38 1.93 -5.88 23.46
C SER A 38 2.57 -6.76 22.40
N VAL A 39 3.40 -7.71 22.83
CA VAL A 39 3.98 -8.73 21.93
C VAL A 39 2.93 -9.81 21.66
N ILE A 40 2.61 -10.03 20.39
CA ILE A 40 1.58 -11.01 19.96
C ILE A 40 2.18 -12.34 19.49
N GLY A 41 3.50 -12.38 19.33
CA GLY A 41 4.25 -13.52 18.86
C GLY A 41 5.68 -13.13 18.48
N GLN A 42 6.38 -14.06 17.83
CA GLN A 42 7.71 -13.86 17.26
C GLN A 42 7.71 -14.36 15.81
N SER A 43 8.63 -13.85 15.00
CA SER A 43 8.92 -14.37 13.67
C SER A 43 9.73 -15.66 13.71
N GLU A 44 9.98 -16.24 12.54
CA GLU A 44 10.81 -17.44 12.38
C GLU A 44 12.25 -17.24 12.87
N GLU A 45 12.80 -16.02 12.77
CA GLU A 45 14.14 -15.67 13.30
C GLU A 45 14.10 -15.14 14.75
N GLY A 46 12.94 -15.17 15.41
CA GLY A 46 12.79 -14.80 16.82
C GLY A 46 12.62 -13.30 17.08
N GLU A 47 12.39 -12.48 16.05
CA GLU A 47 12.09 -11.05 16.21
C GLU A 47 10.67 -10.87 16.75
N GLU A 48 10.49 -9.97 17.72
CA GLU A 48 9.18 -9.73 18.33
C GLU A 48 8.18 -9.11 17.34
N ILE A 49 6.96 -9.63 17.34
CA ILE A 49 5.84 -9.04 16.61
C ILE A 49 5.01 -8.24 17.63
N ALA A 50 5.09 -6.91 17.54
CA ALA A 50 4.40 -6.02 18.45
C ALA A 50 3.04 -5.58 17.89
N SER A 51 2.11 -5.31 18.80
CA SER A 51 0.83 -4.67 18.54
C SER A 51 0.63 -3.49 19.47
N ILE A 52 -0.22 -2.56 19.02
CA ILE A 52 -0.61 -1.36 19.74
C ILE A 52 -2.13 -1.31 19.76
N THR A 53 -2.73 -1.03 20.91
CA THR A 53 -4.18 -0.83 21.02
C THR A 53 -4.52 0.57 21.52
N LEU A 54 -5.43 1.25 20.83
CA LEU A 54 -5.96 2.57 21.18
C LEU A 54 -7.48 2.55 21.27
N GLY A 55 -8.04 3.52 22.00
CA GLY A 55 -9.48 3.66 22.16
C GLY A 55 -10.07 2.66 23.17
N ARG A 56 -11.37 2.78 23.38
CA ARG A 56 -12.14 2.03 24.37
C ARG A 56 -13.58 1.74 23.93
N GLY A 57 -13.90 2.08 22.69
CA GLY A 57 -15.26 1.92 22.17
C GLY A 57 -15.56 0.50 21.75
N SER A 58 -16.84 0.21 21.54
CA SER A 58 -17.31 -1.15 21.28
C SER A 58 -16.98 -1.68 19.88
N LYS A 59 -16.72 -0.80 18.89
CA LYS A 59 -16.40 -1.21 17.52
C LYS A 59 -14.93 -1.56 17.39
N LYS A 60 -14.62 -2.81 17.12
CA LYS A 60 -13.24 -3.32 17.09
C LYS A 60 -12.67 -3.30 15.68
N VAL A 61 -11.54 -2.62 15.49
CA VAL A 61 -10.85 -2.55 14.20
C VAL A 61 -9.45 -3.13 14.33
N LEU A 62 -9.17 -4.20 13.58
CA LEU A 62 -7.84 -4.80 13.51
C LEU A 62 -7.14 -4.33 12.23
N MET A 63 -5.92 -3.82 12.37
CA MET A 63 -5.08 -3.38 11.26
C MET A 63 -3.73 -4.10 11.32
N TRP A 64 -3.19 -4.49 10.18
CA TRP A 64 -1.83 -5.00 10.10
C TRP A 64 -1.15 -4.52 8.82
N SER A 65 0.13 -4.18 8.94
CA SER A 65 0.99 -3.76 7.83
C SER A 65 2.26 -4.59 7.75
N GLN A 66 3.00 -4.45 6.65
CA GLN A 66 4.24 -5.18 6.38
C GLN A 66 4.11 -6.70 6.62
N MET A 67 3.00 -7.29 6.16
CA MET A 67 2.91 -8.75 5.98
C MET A 67 3.87 -9.20 4.87
N HIS A 68 4.02 -8.36 3.84
CA HIS A 68 5.18 -8.37 2.98
C HIS A 68 6.21 -7.37 3.51
N GLY A 69 7.43 -7.82 3.74
CA GLY A 69 8.43 -7.02 4.44
C GLY A 69 8.85 -5.73 3.72
N ASN A 70 8.81 -5.73 2.39
CA ASN A 70 9.18 -4.58 1.56
C ASN A 70 8.05 -3.54 1.32
N GLU A 71 6.93 -3.66 2.03
CA GLU A 71 5.72 -2.85 1.82
C GLU A 71 5.45 -1.90 3.00
N SER A 72 6.31 -0.88 3.15
CA SER A 72 6.36 -0.04 4.35
C SER A 72 5.52 1.25 4.31
N THR A 73 4.94 1.61 3.16
CA THR A 73 4.25 2.90 3.01
C THR A 73 3.06 3.01 3.93
N THR A 74 2.25 1.95 3.97
CA THR A 74 1.07 1.91 4.83
C THR A 74 1.42 1.78 6.31
N THR A 75 2.53 1.13 6.67
CA THR A 75 3.08 1.16 8.05
C THR A 75 3.31 2.59 8.49
N LYS A 76 4.02 3.39 7.67
CA LYS A 76 4.29 4.81 7.98
C LYS A 76 3.00 5.62 8.19
N ALA A 77 2.00 5.41 7.34
CA ALA A 77 0.70 6.07 7.46
C ALA A 77 -0.07 5.62 8.73
N ALA A 78 0.05 4.36 9.12
CA ALA A 78 -0.53 3.84 10.35
C ALA A 78 0.16 4.44 11.60
N LEU A 79 1.47 4.72 11.55
CA LEU A 79 2.15 5.46 12.64
C LEU A 79 1.60 6.89 12.78
N ASP A 80 1.37 7.56 11.65
CA ASP A 80 0.77 8.91 11.63
C ASP A 80 -0.65 8.90 12.20
N LEU A 81 -1.41 7.84 11.88
CA LEU A 81 -2.74 7.63 12.46
C LEU A 81 -2.67 7.48 13.99
N VAL A 82 -1.72 6.71 14.52
CA VAL A 82 -1.55 6.57 15.98
C VAL A 82 -1.21 7.92 16.61
N ASN A 83 -0.36 8.74 15.99
CA ASN A 83 -0.07 10.10 16.47
C ASN A 83 -1.33 10.98 16.47
N PHE A 84 -2.17 10.88 15.43
CA PHE A 84 -3.46 11.57 15.37
C PHE A 84 -4.42 11.10 16.48
N LEU A 85 -4.59 9.79 16.65
CA LEU A 85 -5.47 9.19 17.66
C LEU A 85 -5.01 9.50 19.09
N SER A 86 -3.72 9.75 19.30
CA SER A 86 -3.16 10.13 20.59
C SER A 86 -3.22 11.65 20.87
N SER A 87 -3.69 12.44 19.91
CA SER A 87 -3.75 13.89 20.02
C SER A 87 -4.99 14.37 20.77
N LYS A 88 -5.05 15.69 21.03
CA LYS A 88 -6.23 16.35 21.63
C LYS A 88 -7.34 16.67 20.61
N ASN A 89 -7.21 16.23 19.36
CA ASN A 89 -8.19 16.48 18.31
C ASN A 89 -9.56 15.89 18.67
N GLU A 90 -10.64 16.63 18.42
CA GLU A 90 -11.99 16.19 18.80
C GLU A 90 -12.44 14.95 18.02
N LEU A 91 -12.11 14.86 16.73
CA LEU A 91 -12.41 13.67 15.93
C LEU A 91 -11.64 12.44 16.44
N ALA A 92 -10.39 12.62 16.87
CA ALA A 92 -9.61 11.54 17.48
C ALA A 92 -10.29 11.00 18.76
N LYS A 93 -10.84 11.88 19.60
CA LYS A 93 -11.63 11.46 20.78
C LYS A 93 -12.89 10.71 20.37
N ILE A 94 -13.67 11.22 19.42
CA ILE A 94 -14.88 10.56 18.91
C ILE A 94 -14.56 9.15 18.41
N ILE A 95 -13.46 8.99 17.65
CA ILE A 95 -13.02 7.69 17.18
C ILE A 95 -12.62 6.79 18.35
N ASN A 96 -11.79 7.26 19.29
CA ASN A 96 -11.36 6.47 20.45
C ASN A 96 -12.52 6.10 21.40
N ASP A 97 -13.56 6.91 21.48
CA ASP A 97 -14.75 6.65 22.31
C ASP A 97 -15.68 5.59 21.69
N ASN A 98 -15.68 5.47 20.37
CA ASN A 98 -16.57 4.56 19.63
C ASN A 98 -15.87 3.31 19.09
N CYS A 99 -14.55 3.37 18.94
CA CYS A 99 -13.73 2.29 18.41
C CYS A 99 -12.66 1.84 19.42
N THR A 100 -12.32 0.55 19.37
CA THR A 100 -11.07 0.00 19.89
C THR A 100 -10.25 -0.45 18.69
N ILE A 101 -9.05 0.10 18.51
CA ILE A 101 -8.23 -0.08 17.33
C ILE A 101 -6.96 -0.82 17.74
N THR A 102 -6.71 -1.98 17.16
CA THR A 102 -5.46 -2.73 17.35
C THR A 102 -4.68 -2.74 16.05
N LEU A 103 -3.44 -2.25 16.09
CA LEU A 103 -2.51 -2.18 14.96
C LEU A 103 -1.32 -3.11 15.20
N VAL A 104 -0.96 -3.91 14.18
CA VAL A 104 0.32 -4.62 14.05
C VAL A 104 1.18 -3.88 13.02
N PRO A 105 2.14 -3.04 13.43
CA PRO A 105 2.90 -2.21 12.49
C PRO A 105 3.77 -3.01 11.53
N ILE A 106 4.41 -4.08 12.01
CA ILE A 106 5.25 -4.96 11.20
C ILE A 106 4.90 -6.39 11.55
N LEU A 107 4.17 -7.07 10.67
CA LEU A 107 3.83 -8.48 10.87
C LEU A 107 4.99 -9.42 10.48
N ASN A 108 5.74 -9.07 9.43
CA ASN A 108 6.87 -9.84 8.92
C ASN A 108 8.20 -9.09 9.18
N PRO A 109 8.72 -9.10 10.41
CA PRO A 109 9.95 -8.38 10.74
C PRO A 109 11.17 -8.94 10.01
N ASP A 110 11.22 -10.26 9.76
CA ASP A 110 12.32 -10.92 9.05
C ASP A 110 12.39 -10.43 7.59
N GLY A 111 11.23 -10.44 6.91
CA GLY A 111 11.11 -9.89 5.57
C GLY A 111 11.40 -8.39 5.53
N ALA A 112 10.99 -7.63 6.56
CA ALA A 112 11.26 -6.19 6.62
C ALA A 112 12.76 -5.90 6.69
N LYS A 113 13.49 -6.64 7.53
CA LYS A 113 14.95 -6.56 7.68
C LYS A 113 15.70 -6.94 6.41
N ARG A 114 15.17 -7.90 5.65
CA ARG A 114 15.73 -8.35 4.36
C ARG A 114 15.21 -7.55 3.16
N TYR A 115 14.26 -6.64 3.38
CA TYR A 115 13.49 -5.95 2.35
C TYR A 115 12.91 -6.91 1.29
N THR A 116 12.33 -8.02 1.73
CA THR A 116 11.73 -9.05 0.87
C THR A 116 10.22 -9.11 1.06
N ARG A 117 9.52 -9.57 0.01
CA ARG A 117 8.09 -9.86 0.08
C ARG A 117 7.79 -11.00 1.05
N ALA A 118 8.57 -12.08 0.98
CA ALA A 118 8.40 -13.27 1.80
C ALA A 118 9.07 -13.13 3.18
N ASN A 119 8.72 -14.02 4.12
CA ASN A 119 9.40 -14.14 5.42
C ASN A 119 10.75 -14.88 5.31
N ALA A 120 11.39 -15.20 6.45
CA ALA A 120 12.70 -15.87 6.50
C ALA A 120 12.73 -17.23 5.77
N ASN A 121 11.60 -17.93 5.73
CA ASN A 121 11.47 -19.23 5.06
C ASN A 121 11.11 -19.12 3.57
N ASN A 122 11.15 -17.91 2.99
CA ASN A 122 10.69 -17.62 1.63
C ASN A 122 9.20 -17.94 1.39
N ILE A 123 8.37 -17.86 2.43
CA ILE A 123 6.91 -18.03 2.34
C ILE A 123 6.23 -16.66 2.25
N ASP A 124 5.30 -16.53 1.30
CA ASP A 124 4.38 -15.39 1.24
C ASP A 124 3.29 -15.58 2.31
N LEU A 125 3.36 -14.77 3.37
CA LEU A 125 2.41 -14.84 4.50
C LEU A 125 0.96 -14.54 4.06
N ASN A 126 0.77 -13.75 2.99
CA ASN A 126 -0.54 -13.54 2.38
C ASN A 126 -0.97 -14.70 1.47
N ARG A 127 -0.31 -15.86 1.58
CA ARG A 127 -0.69 -17.15 0.99
C ARG A 127 -0.55 -18.27 2.03
N ASP A 128 -0.66 -17.96 3.31
CA ASP A 128 -0.52 -18.94 4.41
C ASP A 128 -1.70 -18.91 5.40
N ALA A 129 -2.84 -18.31 5.02
CA ALA A 129 -3.97 -18.11 5.93
C ALA A 129 -4.68 -19.41 6.37
N LYS A 130 -4.56 -20.48 5.57
CA LYS A 130 -5.14 -21.81 5.84
C LYS A 130 -4.20 -22.75 6.57
N LEU A 131 -3.02 -22.97 5.98
CA LEU A 131 -2.04 -23.90 6.54
C LEU A 131 -1.48 -23.36 7.85
N LEU A 132 -1.39 -22.03 7.98
CA LEU A 132 -0.82 -21.35 9.15
C LEU A 132 0.54 -21.93 9.52
N SER A 133 1.35 -22.19 8.49
CA SER A 133 2.62 -22.88 8.62
C SER A 133 3.69 -22.01 9.29
N GLN A 134 3.57 -20.69 9.17
CA GLN A 134 4.55 -19.73 9.70
C GLN A 134 4.13 -19.16 11.06
N LEU A 135 5.12 -18.84 11.91
CA LEU A 135 4.89 -18.26 13.24
C LEU A 135 4.18 -16.89 13.15
N GLU A 136 4.52 -16.06 12.15
CA GLU A 136 3.87 -14.77 11.94
C GLU A 136 2.38 -14.94 11.61
N SER A 137 2.05 -15.90 10.73
CA SER A 137 0.66 -16.25 10.38
C SER A 137 -0.13 -16.71 11.61
N GLN A 138 0.49 -17.54 12.45
CA GLN A 138 -0.12 -18.01 13.70
C GLN A 138 -0.33 -16.88 14.70
N ALA A 139 0.61 -15.93 14.80
CA ALA A 139 0.49 -14.76 15.68
C ALA A 139 -0.70 -13.89 15.25
N LEU A 140 -0.83 -13.58 13.96
CA LEU A 140 -1.97 -12.82 13.44
C LEU A 140 -3.30 -13.56 13.64
N ARG A 141 -3.32 -14.88 13.40
CA ARG A 141 -4.51 -15.72 13.63
C ARG A 141 -4.98 -15.64 15.09
N LYS A 142 -4.07 -15.86 16.04
CA LYS A 142 -4.36 -15.82 17.48
C LYS A 142 -4.88 -14.45 17.89
N LEU A 143 -4.26 -13.37 17.39
CA LEU A 143 -4.71 -12.01 17.64
C LEU A 143 -6.13 -11.78 17.10
N PHE A 144 -6.39 -12.16 15.86
CA PHE A 144 -7.72 -12.04 15.23
C PHE A 144 -8.80 -12.76 16.05
N GLU A 145 -8.54 -14.00 16.46
CA GLU A 145 -9.49 -14.81 17.23
C GLU A 145 -9.71 -14.27 18.65
N ALA A 146 -8.65 -13.83 19.33
CA ALA A 146 -8.75 -13.28 20.68
C ALA A 146 -9.40 -11.89 20.70
N PHE A 147 -9.09 -11.05 19.71
CA PHE A 147 -9.62 -9.70 19.64
C PHE A 147 -11.09 -9.68 19.18
N GLY A 148 -11.45 -10.54 18.21
CA GLY A 148 -12.78 -10.60 17.62
C GLY A 148 -13.17 -9.29 16.93
N PRO A 149 -12.47 -8.87 15.86
CA PRO A 149 -12.70 -7.58 15.21
C PRO A 149 -14.05 -7.52 14.48
N ASP A 150 -14.65 -6.33 14.46
CA ASP A 150 -15.79 -5.99 13.61
C ASP A 150 -15.35 -5.57 12.21
N TYR A 151 -14.11 -5.07 12.06
CA TYR A 151 -13.52 -4.66 10.79
C TYR A 151 -12.02 -5.00 10.74
N CYS A 152 -11.53 -5.33 9.55
CA CYS A 152 -10.12 -5.62 9.30
C CYS A 152 -9.57 -4.72 8.19
N PHE A 153 -8.44 -4.06 8.44
CA PHE A 153 -7.69 -3.32 7.41
C PHE A 153 -6.37 -4.04 7.12
N ASN A 154 -6.28 -4.57 5.91
CA ASN A 154 -5.08 -5.21 5.39
C ASN A 154 -4.25 -4.17 4.63
N LEU A 155 -3.07 -3.82 5.15
CA LEU A 155 -2.31 -2.67 4.71
C LEU A 155 -1.09 -3.10 3.88
N HIS A 156 -1.13 -2.82 2.57
CA HIS A 156 -0.16 -3.25 1.56
C HIS A 156 0.34 -2.11 0.68
N ASP A 157 1.35 -2.40 -0.12
CA ASP A 157 1.91 -1.53 -1.13
C ASP A 157 1.79 -2.18 -2.52
N GLN A 158 1.58 -1.36 -3.56
CA GLN A 158 1.56 -1.80 -4.95
C GLN A 158 2.69 -1.19 -5.77
N ARG A 159 3.05 -1.86 -6.87
CA ARG A 159 4.11 -1.40 -7.79
C ARG A 159 3.71 -0.13 -8.54
N THR A 160 4.70 0.58 -9.08
CA THR A 160 4.54 1.84 -9.84
C THR A 160 3.84 1.65 -11.20
N LEU A 161 3.66 0.42 -11.67
CA LEU A 161 3.15 0.09 -13.00
C LEU A 161 1.62 0.22 -13.17
N PHE A 162 0.89 0.44 -12.08
CA PHE A 162 -0.57 0.46 -12.10
C PHE A 162 -1.14 1.84 -12.45
N SER A 163 -2.16 1.85 -13.32
CA SER A 163 -3.04 2.98 -13.60
C SER A 163 -4.43 2.74 -13.03
N ALA A 164 -5.12 3.81 -12.64
CA ALA A 164 -6.53 3.76 -12.27
C ALA A 164 -7.38 3.66 -13.55
N GLY A 165 -7.63 2.43 -14.01
CA GLY A 165 -8.27 2.13 -15.29
C GLY A 165 -7.38 2.46 -16.49
N ASN A 166 -8.01 2.50 -17.68
CA ASN A 166 -7.38 2.90 -18.93
C ASN A 166 -7.19 4.43 -19.01
N ALA A 167 -6.32 4.98 -18.17
CA ALA A 167 -6.04 6.41 -18.13
C ALA A 167 -4.57 6.69 -17.82
N LYS A 168 -4.08 7.87 -18.25
CA LYS A 168 -2.77 8.42 -17.83
C LYS A 168 -2.86 8.98 -16.41
N LYS A 169 -3.30 8.14 -15.48
CA LYS A 169 -3.45 8.43 -14.06
C LYS A 169 -2.91 7.24 -13.29
N PRO A 170 -1.81 7.38 -12.54
CA PRO A 170 -1.33 6.27 -11.74
C PRO A 170 -2.40 5.91 -10.70
N ALA A 171 -2.50 4.62 -10.39
CA ALA A 171 -3.23 4.20 -9.21
C ALA A 171 -2.36 4.58 -8.00
N THR A 172 -2.57 5.78 -7.45
CA THR A 172 -1.84 6.23 -6.25
C THR A 172 -2.30 5.46 -5.03
N ILE A 173 -3.60 5.17 -4.95
CA ILE A 173 -4.16 4.24 -3.96
C ILE A 173 -5.09 3.28 -4.68
N SER A 174 -5.07 2.02 -4.27
CA SER A 174 -6.10 1.08 -4.66
C SER A 174 -6.74 0.42 -3.45
N PHE A 175 -7.99 0.00 -3.62
CA PHE A 175 -8.73 -0.71 -2.60
C PHE A 175 -9.32 -2.01 -3.12
N LEU A 176 -9.60 -2.94 -2.22
CA LEU A 176 -10.37 -4.13 -2.54
C LEU A 176 -11.22 -4.55 -1.34
N SER A 177 -12.46 -4.96 -1.62
CA SER A 177 -13.25 -5.80 -0.73
C SER A 177 -13.02 -7.26 -1.17
N PRO A 178 -12.21 -8.04 -0.41
CA PRO A 178 -11.86 -9.41 -0.78
C PRO A 178 -13.09 -10.28 -1.04
N ALA A 179 -12.93 -11.31 -1.86
CA ALA A 179 -13.98 -12.29 -2.07
C ALA A 179 -14.13 -13.18 -0.83
N SER A 180 -15.34 -13.71 -0.62
CA SER A 180 -15.65 -14.65 0.46
C SER A 180 -15.85 -16.09 -0.01
N ASP A 181 -15.90 -16.29 -1.33
CA ASP A 181 -16.17 -17.55 -1.98
C ASP A 181 -15.73 -17.47 -3.46
N PRO A 182 -15.54 -18.63 -4.14
CA PRO A 182 -15.14 -18.65 -5.55
C PRO A 182 -16.10 -17.93 -6.50
N GLU A 183 -17.38 -17.82 -6.14
CA GLU A 183 -18.42 -17.20 -6.95
C GLU A 183 -18.48 -15.68 -6.74
N ARG A 184 -17.67 -15.14 -5.82
CA ARG A 184 -17.59 -13.72 -5.46
C ARG A 184 -18.96 -13.17 -5.07
N LYS A 185 -19.78 -13.96 -4.36
CA LYS A 185 -21.13 -13.58 -3.99
C LYS A 185 -21.11 -12.31 -3.14
N MET A 186 -22.15 -11.49 -3.30
CA MET A 186 -22.40 -10.41 -2.37
C MET A 186 -22.99 -10.93 -1.07
N ASN A 187 -22.45 -10.45 0.04
CA ASN A 187 -22.92 -10.72 1.39
C ASN A 187 -22.73 -9.46 2.26
N PRO A 188 -23.32 -9.41 3.46
CA PRO A 188 -23.28 -8.22 4.30
C PRO A 188 -21.87 -7.72 4.62
N THR A 189 -20.89 -8.61 4.71
CA THR A 189 -19.52 -8.23 5.09
C THR A 189 -18.78 -7.60 3.92
N ARG A 190 -18.99 -8.11 2.70
CA ARG A 190 -18.46 -7.49 1.47
C ARG A 190 -19.15 -6.16 1.21
N GLU A 191 -20.46 -6.08 1.41
CA GLU A 191 -21.21 -4.83 1.26
C GLU A 191 -20.67 -3.74 2.19
N SER A 192 -20.42 -4.07 3.45
CA SER A 192 -19.82 -3.14 4.42
C SER A 192 -18.43 -2.67 3.99
N ALA A 193 -17.55 -3.59 3.58
CA ALA A 193 -16.23 -3.24 3.08
C ALA A 193 -16.29 -2.33 1.84
N MET A 194 -17.15 -2.66 0.86
CA MET A 194 -17.36 -1.83 -0.33
C MET A 194 -17.87 -0.43 0.02
N LYS A 195 -18.81 -0.31 0.95
CA LYS A 195 -19.34 0.99 1.41
C LYS A 195 -18.27 1.86 2.08
N LEU A 196 -17.40 1.27 2.90
CA LEU A 196 -16.26 1.98 3.48
C LEU A 196 -15.26 2.43 2.40
N ILE A 197 -15.00 1.59 1.39
CA ILE A 197 -14.15 1.96 0.26
C ILE A 197 -14.76 3.14 -0.52
N VAL A 198 -16.08 3.17 -0.70
CA VAL A 198 -16.75 4.31 -1.34
C VAL A 198 -16.55 5.60 -0.54
N ALA A 199 -16.66 5.55 0.79
CA ALA A 199 -16.41 6.70 1.65
C ALA A 199 -14.98 7.25 1.48
N MET A 200 -13.98 6.36 1.59
CA MET A 200 -12.58 6.74 1.39
C MET A 200 -12.32 7.29 -0.01
N ASN A 201 -12.86 6.65 -1.05
CA ASN A 201 -12.72 7.13 -2.42
C ASN A 201 -13.32 8.54 -2.58
N GLN A 202 -14.51 8.81 -2.05
CA GLN A 202 -15.13 10.14 -2.13
C GLN A 202 -14.27 11.22 -1.46
N GLU A 203 -13.59 10.91 -0.36
CA GLU A 203 -12.64 11.84 0.27
C GLU A 203 -11.41 12.04 -0.62
N LEU A 204 -10.79 10.95 -1.08
CA LEU A 204 -9.59 11.01 -1.93
C LEU A 204 -9.82 11.70 -3.27
N GLN A 205 -11.01 11.61 -3.87
CA GLN A 205 -11.30 12.31 -5.14
C GLN A 205 -11.18 13.84 -5.00
N LYS A 206 -11.22 14.39 -3.78
CA LYS A 206 -11.02 15.83 -3.53
C LYS A 206 -9.56 16.25 -3.67
N GLU A 207 -8.63 15.32 -3.49
CA GLU A 207 -7.18 15.58 -3.48
C GLU A 207 -6.46 14.96 -4.67
N ILE A 208 -6.83 13.73 -5.04
CA ILE A 208 -6.22 12.94 -6.11
C ILE A 208 -7.26 12.43 -7.12
N PRO A 209 -8.00 13.33 -7.79
CA PRO A 209 -9.07 12.96 -8.72
C PRO A 209 -8.57 12.01 -9.82
N GLY A 210 -9.27 10.88 -9.96
CA GLY A 210 -8.99 9.83 -10.94
C GLY A 210 -7.74 8.98 -10.65
N GLN A 211 -7.15 9.03 -9.46
CA GLN A 211 -5.97 8.22 -9.08
C GLN A 211 -6.27 7.14 -8.04
N VAL A 212 -7.56 6.82 -7.84
CA VAL A 212 -8.01 5.74 -6.96
C VAL A 212 -8.52 4.58 -7.83
N GLY A 213 -8.00 3.38 -7.59
CA GLY A 213 -8.39 2.17 -8.33
C GLY A 213 -8.89 1.03 -7.45
N ARG A 214 -9.26 -0.08 -8.09
CA ARG A 214 -9.59 -1.36 -7.45
C ARG A 214 -8.68 -2.47 -7.94
N TYR A 215 -8.35 -3.40 -7.05
CA TYR A 215 -7.76 -4.67 -7.45
C TYR A 215 -8.81 -5.68 -7.91
N ASP A 216 -8.38 -6.65 -8.71
CA ASP A 216 -9.18 -7.84 -9.02
C ASP A 216 -9.52 -8.59 -7.73
N ASP A 217 -10.77 -9.02 -7.63
CA ASP A 217 -11.31 -9.76 -6.50
C ASP A 217 -11.27 -11.29 -6.72
N GLY A 218 -10.27 -11.76 -7.47
CA GLY A 218 -9.99 -13.17 -7.68
C GLY A 218 -9.85 -13.92 -6.36
N PHE A 219 -10.78 -14.84 -6.11
CA PHE A 219 -10.85 -15.57 -4.86
C PHE A 219 -9.63 -16.49 -4.65
N ASN A 220 -9.03 -16.38 -3.47
CA ASN A 220 -8.03 -17.29 -2.97
C ASN A 220 -8.15 -17.34 -1.44
N ASP A 221 -8.78 -18.39 -0.93
CA ASP A 221 -8.99 -18.59 0.51
C ASP A 221 -7.70 -18.83 1.33
N ASN A 222 -6.55 -18.90 0.66
CA ASN A 222 -5.25 -18.91 1.32
C ASN A 222 -4.67 -17.48 1.51
N CYS A 223 -5.28 -16.47 0.88
CA CYS A 223 -5.04 -15.06 1.19
C CYS A 223 -5.70 -14.68 2.51
N VAL A 224 -5.02 -13.85 3.32
CA VAL A 224 -5.52 -13.49 4.65
C VAL A 224 -6.80 -12.65 4.55
N GLY A 225 -6.88 -11.75 3.57
CA GLY A 225 -8.05 -10.92 3.33
C GLY A 225 -9.32 -11.75 3.04
N ASP A 226 -9.25 -12.64 2.06
CA ASP A 226 -10.33 -13.57 1.70
C ASP A 226 -10.70 -14.46 2.90
N PHE A 227 -9.71 -14.98 3.61
CA PHE A 227 -9.96 -15.83 4.77
C PHE A 227 -10.74 -15.07 5.87
N PHE A 228 -10.35 -13.84 6.21
CA PHE A 228 -11.08 -13.06 7.23
C PHE A 228 -12.47 -12.65 6.73
N GLN A 229 -12.61 -12.39 5.43
CA GLN A 229 -13.92 -12.20 4.81
C GLN A 229 -14.82 -13.45 4.93
N MET A 230 -14.27 -14.65 4.73
CA MET A 230 -14.96 -15.94 4.95
C MET A 230 -15.35 -16.15 6.41
N LYS A 231 -14.57 -15.62 7.36
CA LYS A 231 -14.91 -15.58 8.79
C LYS A 231 -15.95 -14.52 9.14
N LYS A 232 -16.59 -13.94 8.13
CA LYS A 232 -17.67 -12.95 8.24
C LYS A 232 -17.24 -11.65 8.93
N VAL A 233 -15.98 -11.25 8.74
CA VAL A 233 -15.49 -9.93 9.15
C VAL A 233 -15.25 -9.07 7.91
N PRO A 234 -15.90 -7.91 7.77
CA PRO A 234 -15.60 -6.94 6.71
C PRO A 234 -14.10 -6.62 6.68
N THR A 235 -13.44 -7.01 5.59
CA THR A 235 -12.01 -6.79 5.38
C THR A 235 -11.80 -5.85 4.20
N ILE A 236 -10.93 -4.86 4.38
CA ILE A 236 -10.57 -3.88 3.36
C ILE A 236 -9.08 -4.01 3.10
N LEU A 237 -8.71 -4.25 1.85
CA LEU A 237 -7.33 -4.19 1.39
C LEU A 237 -7.00 -2.75 0.97
N PHE A 238 -5.90 -2.23 1.47
CA PHE A 238 -5.30 -0.95 1.09
C PHE A 238 -4.01 -1.23 0.32
N GLU A 239 -3.82 -0.56 -0.81
CA GLU A 239 -2.66 -0.74 -1.66
C GLU A 239 -2.05 0.62 -1.99
N ALA A 240 -0.94 0.94 -1.33
CA ALA A 240 -0.21 2.19 -1.52
C ALA A 240 0.64 2.14 -2.79
N GLY A 241 0.24 2.90 -3.81
CA GLY A 241 0.89 2.94 -5.11
C GLY A 241 1.85 4.11 -5.28
N HIS A 242 1.87 4.66 -6.50
CA HIS A 242 2.76 5.75 -6.86
C HIS A 242 1.97 7.05 -7.04
N TYR A 243 2.48 8.12 -6.44
CA TYR A 243 2.11 9.49 -6.78
C TYR A 243 3.23 10.07 -7.65
N PRO A 244 2.92 10.87 -8.70
CA PRO A 244 3.95 11.38 -9.60
C PRO A 244 5.13 12.04 -8.87
N ASN A 245 6.35 11.61 -9.20
CA ASN A 245 7.61 12.05 -8.59
C ASN A 245 7.81 11.69 -7.10
N ASP A 246 7.05 10.73 -6.57
CA ASP A 246 7.07 10.31 -5.16
C ASP A 246 7.55 8.85 -4.98
N TYR A 247 8.78 8.55 -5.38
CA TYR A 247 9.35 7.20 -5.25
C TYR A 247 9.57 6.76 -3.79
N GLU A 248 9.79 7.73 -2.89
CA GLU A 248 9.85 7.50 -1.44
C GLU A 248 8.48 7.30 -0.78
N ARG A 249 7.40 7.52 -1.55
CA ARG A 249 5.99 7.33 -1.16
C ARG A 249 5.54 8.16 0.04
N GLU A 250 6.03 9.39 0.15
CA GLU A 250 5.64 10.31 1.22
C GLU A 250 4.31 11.03 0.95
N LYS A 251 3.94 11.25 -0.32
CA LYS A 251 2.59 11.72 -0.70
C LYS A 251 1.57 10.58 -0.68
N THR A 252 1.94 9.41 -1.15
CA THR A 252 1.06 8.24 -1.01
C THR A 252 0.75 7.93 0.47
N ARG A 253 1.75 8.04 1.36
CA ARG A 253 1.58 7.95 2.82
C ARG A 253 0.51 8.91 3.36
N GLU A 254 0.54 10.18 2.94
CA GLU A 254 -0.45 11.21 3.32
C GLU A 254 -1.88 10.79 2.93
N TYR A 255 -2.07 10.30 1.70
CA TYR A 255 -3.39 9.88 1.23
C TYR A 255 -3.89 8.59 1.90
N ILE A 256 -3.01 7.65 2.25
CA ILE A 256 -3.38 6.47 3.05
C ILE A 256 -3.81 6.93 4.45
N PHE A 257 -3.11 7.89 5.06
CA PHE A 257 -3.49 8.46 6.35
C PHE A 257 -4.89 9.09 6.30
N HIS A 258 -5.21 9.90 5.27
CA HIS A 258 -6.57 10.44 5.10
C HIS A 258 -7.63 9.35 4.93
N SER A 259 -7.30 8.29 4.19
CA SER A 259 -8.19 7.14 3.97
C SER A 259 -8.50 6.41 5.28
N LEU A 260 -7.47 6.15 6.10
CA LEU A 260 -7.62 5.49 7.40
C LEU A 260 -8.50 6.31 8.35
N ILE A 261 -8.33 7.63 8.37
CA ILE A 261 -9.15 8.53 9.19
C ILE A 261 -10.61 8.53 8.72
N GLU A 262 -10.85 8.65 7.42
CA GLU A 262 -12.23 8.68 6.90
C GLU A 262 -12.94 7.34 7.16
N ALA A 263 -12.26 6.20 6.97
CA ALA A 263 -12.83 4.90 7.30
C ALA A 263 -13.19 4.79 8.79
N LEU A 264 -12.28 5.16 9.69
CA LEU A 264 -12.53 5.13 11.12
C LEU A 264 -13.62 6.09 11.57
N LYS A 265 -13.70 7.28 10.96
CA LYS A 265 -14.77 8.25 11.21
C LYS A 265 -16.13 7.69 10.82
N VAL A 266 -16.25 7.10 9.63
CA VAL A 266 -17.49 6.46 9.16
C VAL A 266 -17.92 5.33 10.11
N ILE A 267 -16.98 4.51 10.58
CA ILE A 267 -17.24 3.44 11.56
C ILE A 267 -17.68 4.04 12.91
N ALA A 268 -16.92 5.00 13.45
CA ALA A 268 -17.17 5.63 14.74
C ALA A 268 -18.55 6.29 14.78
N GLU A 269 -18.92 7.04 13.74
CA GLU A 269 -20.19 7.76 13.61
C GLU A 269 -21.35 6.87 13.14
N ASN A 270 -21.11 5.59 12.83
CA ASN A 270 -22.10 4.63 12.32
C ASN A 270 -22.75 5.06 10.99
N ARG A 271 -21.97 5.67 10.10
CA ARG A 271 -22.44 6.31 8.85
C ARG A 271 -22.29 5.44 7.61
N ILE A 272 -21.96 4.16 7.77
CA ILE A 272 -21.77 3.22 6.65
C ILE A 272 -23.00 3.12 5.73
N HIS A 273 -24.19 3.33 6.28
CA HIS A 273 -25.47 3.29 5.57
C HIS A 273 -25.67 4.43 4.56
N GLU A 274 -24.87 5.50 4.64
CA GLU A 274 -24.90 6.63 3.70
C GLU A 274 -24.31 6.27 2.32
N PHE A 275 -23.56 5.17 2.24
CA PHE A 275 -22.83 4.76 1.03
C PHE A 275 -23.50 3.59 0.32
N ARG A 276 -23.39 3.56 -1.01
CA ARG A 276 -24.03 2.54 -1.85
C ARG A 276 -22.99 1.61 -2.47
N VAL A 277 -23.28 0.32 -2.47
CA VAL A 277 -22.46 -0.70 -3.12
C VAL A 277 -22.27 -0.43 -4.62
N ALA A 278 -23.30 0.08 -5.30
CA ALA A 278 -23.20 0.41 -6.72
C ALA A 278 -22.11 1.46 -7.04
N ASP A 279 -21.75 2.32 -6.09
CA ASP A 279 -20.70 3.33 -6.28
C ASP A 279 -19.28 2.73 -6.16
N TYR A 280 -19.12 1.55 -5.53
CA TYR A 280 -17.86 0.82 -5.49
C TYR A 280 -17.43 0.38 -6.89
N PHE A 281 -18.36 -0.15 -7.69
CA PHE A 281 -18.09 -0.61 -9.05
C PHE A 281 -17.83 0.53 -10.05
N LYS A 282 -18.03 1.79 -9.65
CA LYS A 282 -17.63 2.97 -10.44
C LYS A 282 -16.15 3.32 -10.27
N ILE A 283 -15.51 2.82 -9.23
CA ILE A 283 -14.05 2.95 -9.07
C ILE A 283 -13.42 2.04 -10.14
N PRO A 284 -12.52 2.58 -10.99
CA PRO A 284 -11.93 1.79 -12.08
C PRO A 284 -11.06 0.67 -11.52
N GLU A 285 -11.03 -0.47 -12.22
CA GLU A 285 -10.07 -1.52 -11.92
C GLU A 285 -8.68 -1.12 -12.41
N ASN A 286 -7.66 -1.57 -11.70
CA ASN A 286 -6.29 -1.26 -12.05
C ASN A 286 -5.89 -1.90 -13.38
N GLU A 287 -5.18 -1.14 -14.20
CA GLU A 287 -4.51 -1.65 -15.39
C GLU A 287 -2.99 -1.50 -15.26
N LYS A 288 -2.23 -2.31 -16.00
CA LYS A 288 -0.75 -2.31 -15.95
C LYS A 288 -0.16 -1.44 -17.07
N ARG A 289 -0.42 -0.13 -17.03
CA ARG A 289 -0.09 0.79 -18.13
C ARG A 289 1.12 1.70 -17.90
N PHE A 290 1.71 1.68 -16.71
CA PHE A 290 2.86 2.55 -16.40
C PHE A 290 4.21 1.83 -16.49
N TYR A 291 5.17 2.59 -17.01
CA TYR A 291 6.61 2.41 -16.84
C TYR A 291 7.13 3.52 -15.94
N ASP A 292 8.25 3.28 -15.26
CA ASP A 292 8.91 4.34 -14.50
C ASP A 292 9.51 5.37 -15.48
N ILE A 293 10.11 4.88 -16.57
CA ILE A 293 10.56 5.71 -17.68
C ILE A 293 10.09 5.08 -18.99
N LEU A 294 9.50 5.91 -19.86
CA LEU A 294 9.14 5.53 -21.22
C LEU A 294 9.98 6.33 -22.21
N VAL A 295 10.76 5.64 -23.04
CA VAL A 295 11.57 6.29 -24.08
C VAL A 295 11.00 5.98 -25.46
N LYS A 296 10.61 7.03 -26.19
CA LYS A 296 10.09 6.94 -27.55
C LYS A 296 11.18 7.23 -28.55
N ASN A 297 11.05 6.62 -29.74
CA ASN A 297 12.00 6.77 -30.83
C ASN A 297 13.47 6.48 -30.45
N PRO A 298 13.77 5.42 -29.67
CA PRO A 298 15.11 5.19 -29.12
C PRO A 298 16.16 4.92 -30.21
N GLN A 299 15.75 4.59 -31.44
CA GLN A 299 16.64 4.41 -32.58
C GLN A 299 17.48 5.65 -32.92
N GLU A 300 17.00 6.84 -32.56
CA GLU A 300 17.73 8.10 -32.79
C GLU A 300 19.04 8.19 -31.97
N ILE A 301 19.14 7.40 -30.90
CA ILE A 301 20.33 7.33 -30.02
C ILE A 301 20.97 5.95 -29.97
N ASN A 302 20.27 4.91 -30.42
CA ASN A 302 20.81 3.56 -30.60
C ASN A 302 20.33 2.97 -31.95
N PRO A 303 21.12 3.09 -33.03
CA PRO A 303 20.77 2.60 -34.36
C PRO A 303 20.51 1.10 -34.46
N ASP A 304 20.93 0.29 -33.47
CA ASP A 304 20.67 -1.15 -33.46
C ASP A 304 19.19 -1.46 -33.13
N LEU A 305 18.44 -0.51 -32.56
CA LEU A 305 17.02 -0.68 -32.25
C LEU A 305 16.13 -0.46 -33.47
N THR A 306 15.13 -1.31 -33.65
CA THR A 306 14.17 -1.18 -34.76
C THR A 306 13.39 0.15 -34.70
N PRO A 307 13.10 0.79 -35.85
CA PRO A 307 12.26 1.99 -35.88
C PRO A 307 10.84 1.74 -35.33
N ASN A 308 10.19 2.82 -34.87
CA ASN A 308 8.80 2.83 -34.35
C ASN A 308 8.56 2.04 -33.05
N VAL A 309 9.61 1.60 -32.35
CA VAL A 309 9.47 1.01 -31.01
C VAL A 309 9.62 2.06 -29.92
N SER A 310 9.26 1.67 -28.70
CA SER A 310 9.56 2.39 -27.46
C SER A 310 10.25 1.44 -26.49
N VAL A 311 11.09 1.99 -25.63
CA VAL A 311 11.76 1.27 -24.55
C VAL A 311 11.03 1.60 -23.24
N GLY A 312 10.48 0.56 -22.61
CA GLY A 312 9.85 0.64 -21.31
C GLY A 312 10.82 0.22 -20.22
N ILE A 313 11.08 1.11 -19.26
CA ILE A 313 12.01 0.88 -18.15
C ILE A 313 11.23 0.88 -16.84
N ARG A 314 11.57 -0.07 -15.97
CA ARG A 314 11.07 -0.11 -14.59
C ARG A 314 12.23 -0.10 -13.61
N PHE A 315 12.00 0.49 -12.44
CA PHE A 315 12.94 0.40 -11.35
C PHE A 315 12.73 -0.88 -10.55
N LYS A 316 13.83 -1.59 -10.35
CA LYS A 316 13.97 -2.64 -9.36
C LYS A 316 14.44 -2.01 -8.06
N GLU A 317 13.74 -2.32 -6.98
CA GLU A 317 14.12 -1.88 -5.65
C GLU A 317 15.20 -2.82 -5.10
N VAL A 318 16.35 -2.25 -4.72
CA VAL A 318 17.50 -2.98 -4.19
C VAL A 318 17.89 -2.38 -2.84
N LEU A 319 17.97 -3.21 -1.80
CA LEU A 319 18.45 -2.78 -0.49
C LEU A 319 19.98 -2.70 -0.52
N GLU A 320 20.51 -1.49 -0.29
CA GLU A 320 21.94 -1.25 -0.07
C GLU A 320 22.15 -0.67 1.33
N THR A 321 22.85 -1.42 2.19
CA THR A 321 23.07 -1.08 3.61
C THR A 321 21.75 -0.91 4.39
N ASN A 322 21.18 0.29 4.39
CA ASN A 322 19.93 0.65 5.09
C ASN A 322 19.06 1.58 4.24
N ARG A 323 19.25 1.58 2.92
CA ARG A 323 18.52 2.41 1.98
C ARG A 323 18.09 1.58 0.78
N VAL A 324 16.90 1.86 0.27
CA VAL A 324 16.42 1.27 -0.98
C VAL A 324 16.89 2.14 -2.13
N LEU A 325 17.60 1.54 -3.07
CA LEU A 325 17.96 2.12 -4.36
C LEU A 325 16.99 1.65 -5.44
N PHE A 326 16.87 2.45 -6.48
CA PHE A 326 16.01 2.19 -7.63
C PHE A 326 16.89 1.95 -8.86
N GLU A 327 17.15 0.68 -9.16
CA GLU A 327 17.97 0.28 -10.30
C GLU A 327 17.10 0.17 -11.56
N PRO A 328 17.38 0.92 -12.63
CA PRO A 328 16.61 0.81 -13.87
C PRO A 328 16.89 -0.50 -14.61
N GLU A 329 15.82 -1.13 -15.08
CA GLU A 329 15.86 -2.32 -15.93
C GLU A 329 14.94 -2.10 -17.15
N ILE A 330 15.46 -2.37 -18.35
CA ILE A 330 14.62 -2.45 -19.56
C ILE A 330 13.75 -3.69 -19.42
N VAL A 331 12.44 -3.50 -19.40
CA VAL A 331 11.47 -4.60 -19.27
C VAL A 331 10.74 -4.88 -20.59
N ASP A 332 10.66 -3.91 -21.49
CA ASP A 332 9.98 -4.04 -22.77
C ASP A 332 10.68 -3.19 -23.85
N VAL A 333 10.79 -3.73 -25.07
CA VAL A 333 11.19 -3.01 -26.30
C VAL A 333 10.17 -3.36 -27.38
N ALA A 334 9.16 -2.52 -27.56
CA ALA A 334 8.01 -2.83 -28.41
C ALA A 334 7.24 -1.57 -28.82
N GLU A 335 6.18 -1.73 -29.62
CA GLU A 335 5.19 -0.68 -29.83
C GLU A 335 4.33 -0.48 -28.56
N LEU A 336 4.71 0.48 -27.71
CA LEU A 336 4.05 0.74 -26.42
C LEU A 336 2.89 1.74 -26.53
N ASN A 337 2.04 1.58 -27.54
CA ASN A 337 0.86 2.42 -27.76
C ASN A 337 -0.16 2.25 -26.61
N GLY A 338 -0.60 3.37 -26.02
CA GLY A 338 -1.54 3.34 -24.89
C GLY A 338 -0.91 3.03 -23.52
N TYR A 339 0.42 2.97 -23.44
CA TYR A 339 1.19 2.97 -22.19
C TYR A 339 1.71 4.36 -21.86
N PHE A 340 2.10 4.55 -20.61
CA PHE A 340 2.54 5.83 -20.05
C PHE A 340 3.84 5.65 -19.27
N GLY A 341 4.68 6.68 -19.25
CA GLY A 341 5.80 6.78 -18.32
C GLY A 341 5.49 7.75 -17.20
N HIS A 342 5.99 7.48 -15.99
CA HIS A 342 6.07 8.52 -14.93
C HIS A 342 7.00 9.64 -15.39
N GLU A 343 8.11 9.26 -16.03
CA GLU A 343 8.92 10.14 -16.89
C GLU A 343 8.84 9.66 -18.36
N THR A 344 8.88 10.58 -19.32
CA THR A 344 8.86 10.23 -20.75
C THR A 344 9.86 11.09 -21.50
N PHE A 345 10.67 10.45 -22.35
CA PHE A 345 11.62 11.10 -23.25
C PHE A 345 11.32 10.69 -24.69
N ASP A 346 11.23 11.65 -25.61
CA ASP A 346 11.12 11.38 -27.04
C ASP A 346 12.45 11.71 -27.72
N CYS A 347 13.20 10.70 -28.14
CA CYS A 347 14.53 10.90 -28.72
C CYS A 347 14.52 11.57 -30.10
N SER A 348 13.34 11.76 -30.73
CA SER A 348 13.20 12.63 -31.91
C SER A 348 13.29 14.13 -31.55
N LEU A 349 13.14 14.47 -30.27
CA LEU A 349 13.20 15.83 -29.75
C LEU A 349 14.59 16.09 -29.13
N LYS A 350 15.31 17.08 -29.67
CA LYS A 350 16.67 17.43 -29.19
C LYS A 350 16.73 17.71 -27.69
N ASN A 351 15.74 18.42 -27.14
CA ASN A 351 15.68 18.75 -25.71
C ASN A 351 15.58 17.50 -24.83
N ASP A 352 14.79 16.51 -25.23
CA ASP A 352 14.61 15.27 -24.45
C ASP A 352 15.87 14.41 -24.50
N VAL A 353 16.59 14.41 -25.64
CA VAL A 353 17.92 13.77 -25.76
C VAL A 353 18.93 14.44 -24.83
N GLU A 354 18.96 15.77 -24.77
CA GLU A 354 19.83 16.52 -23.85
C GLU A 354 19.51 16.20 -22.37
N GLN A 355 18.23 16.11 -22.01
CA GLN A 355 17.83 15.68 -20.66
C GLN A 355 18.23 14.23 -20.38
N LEU A 356 18.06 13.32 -21.34
CA LEU A 356 18.46 11.92 -21.20
C LEU A 356 19.98 11.77 -21.03
N HIS A 357 20.79 12.62 -21.65
CA HIS A 357 22.24 12.66 -21.41
C HIS A 357 22.61 13.01 -19.96
N SER A 358 21.74 13.71 -19.22
CA SER A 358 21.95 13.95 -17.79
C SER A 358 21.66 12.70 -16.93
N ARG A 359 20.89 11.73 -17.45
CA ARG A 359 20.50 10.46 -16.83
C ARG A 359 21.35 9.32 -17.37
N LYS A 360 22.65 9.34 -17.05
CA LYS A 360 23.66 8.43 -17.63
C LYS A 360 23.31 6.96 -17.46
N GLU A 361 22.71 6.58 -16.35
CA GLU A 361 22.26 5.22 -16.06
C GLU A 361 21.20 4.74 -17.06
N ILE A 362 20.28 5.60 -17.45
CA ILE A 362 19.21 5.30 -18.42
C ILE A 362 19.77 5.28 -19.83
N LEU A 363 20.57 6.29 -20.18
CA LEU A 363 21.20 6.37 -21.50
C LEU A 363 22.07 5.13 -21.78
N ASN A 364 22.89 4.72 -20.80
CA ASN A 364 23.76 3.56 -20.94
C ASN A 364 22.97 2.26 -21.13
N LEU A 365 21.81 2.10 -20.48
CA LEU A 365 20.95 0.94 -20.70
C LEU A 365 20.44 0.89 -22.15
N ILE A 366 20.00 2.03 -22.68
CA ILE A 366 19.44 2.11 -24.03
C ILE A 366 20.52 1.86 -25.07
N VAL A 367 21.67 2.54 -24.98
CA VAL A 367 22.77 2.43 -25.96
C VAL A 367 23.38 1.03 -26.00
N ASN A 368 23.39 0.29 -24.88
CA ASN A 368 23.93 -1.07 -24.83
C ASN A 368 22.88 -2.15 -25.08
N SER A 369 21.61 -1.79 -25.25
CA SER A 369 20.55 -2.74 -25.57
C SER A 369 20.66 -3.21 -27.02
N LYS A 370 20.30 -4.49 -27.25
CA LYS A 370 20.15 -5.09 -28.58
C LYS A 370 18.69 -5.48 -28.76
N ASN A 371 18.24 -5.57 -30.01
CA ASN A 371 16.89 -6.03 -30.35
C ASN A 371 16.54 -7.37 -29.71
#